data_AF-A0A224YBP7-F1
#
_entry.id   AF-A0A224YBP7-F1
#
_cell.length_a   1.000
_cell.length_b   1.000
_cell.length_c   1.000
_cell.angle_alpha   90.00
_cell.angle_beta   90.00
_cell.angle_gamma   90.00
#
_symmetry.space_group_name_H-M   'P 1'
#
loop_
_entity.id
_entity.type
_entity.pdbx_description
1 polymer ?
#
loop_
_entity_poly.entity_id
_entity_poly.type
_entity_poly.pdbx_seq_one_letter_code
_entity_poly.pdbx_strand_id
1 'polypeptide(L)'
;MHHYIFILFLCVMDIGNMKCDLPVPDQFNCRGFKTLRKRYSYHKETGKCVLVEIPSCFSGNGNLFPSRKECLQLCNAGSDCLKPGDGSITVFHYRYNQKNDTCDFIIPTVHKGRLDTAIGNAFPDRSDCESACTPTKASLARV
;
A
#
# COMPACT_ATOMS: atom_id res chain seq x y z
N MET A 1 35.25 -13.44 8.61
CA MET A 1 33.98 -14.18 8.48
C MET A 1 32.75 -13.33 8.80
N HIS A 2 32.74 -12.53 9.89
CA HIS A 2 31.63 -11.61 10.21
C HIS A 2 31.36 -10.53 9.15
N HIS A 3 32.41 -9.96 8.52
CA HIS A 3 32.26 -8.99 7.43
C HIS A 3 31.56 -9.57 6.20
N TYR A 4 31.80 -10.85 5.87
CA TYR A 4 31.22 -11.51 4.69
C TYR A 4 29.73 -11.81 4.90
N ILE A 5 29.34 -12.19 6.12
CA ILE A 5 27.94 -12.38 6.53
C ILE A 5 27.19 -11.04 6.55
N PHE A 6 27.83 -9.96 7.02
CA PHE A 6 27.23 -8.61 6.99
C PHE A 6 27.02 -8.09 5.56
N ILE A 7 27.99 -8.31 4.66
CA ILE A 7 27.89 -7.95 3.24
C ILE A 7 26.81 -8.78 2.52
N LEU A 8 26.71 -10.07 2.80
CA LEU A 8 25.60 -10.92 2.30
C LEU A 8 24.24 -10.44 2.83
N PHE A 9 24.14 -10.04 4.10
CA PHE A 9 22.91 -9.49 4.69
C PHE A 9 22.50 -8.17 4.04
N LEU A 10 23.45 -7.26 3.78
CA LEU A 10 23.20 -6.01 3.07
C LEU A 10 22.80 -6.26 1.60
N CYS A 11 23.49 -7.16 0.88
CA CYS A 11 23.13 -7.53 -0.49
C CYS A 11 21.73 -8.18 -0.59
N VAL A 12 21.29 -8.94 0.41
CA VAL A 12 19.95 -9.57 0.41
C VAL A 12 18.83 -8.54 0.65
N MET A 13 19.12 -7.43 1.34
CA MET A 13 18.18 -6.30 1.50
C MET A 13 18.06 -5.43 0.23
N ASP A 14 19.02 -5.51 -0.69
CA ASP A 14 18.99 -4.76 -1.97
C ASP A 14 18.32 -5.52 -3.13
N ILE A 15 18.32 -6.86 -3.14
CA ILE A 15 17.74 -7.64 -4.26
C ILE A 15 16.19 -7.61 -4.25
N GLY A 16 15.57 -7.47 -3.07
CA GLY A 16 14.11 -7.34 -2.93
C GLY A 16 13.54 -6.02 -3.44
N ASN A 17 14.36 -4.95 -3.48
CA ASN A 17 13.92 -3.58 -3.79
C ASN A 17 13.85 -3.26 -5.29
N MET A 18 14.46 -4.07 -6.18
CA MET A 18 14.48 -3.75 -7.62
C MET A 18 13.07 -3.73 -8.25
N LYS A 19 12.09 -4.46 -7.68
CA LYS A 19 10.68 -4.39 -8.13
C LYS A 19 10.01 -3.07 -7.77
N CYS A 20 10.43 -2.45 -6.67
CA CYS A 20 9.86 -1.22 -6.15
C CYS A 20 10.34 0.01 -6.95
N ASP A 21 11.47 -0.11 -7.66
CA ASP A 21 12.00 0.94 -8.53
C ASP A 21 11.40 0.95 -9.94
N LEU A 22 10.70 -0.12 -10.33
CA LEU A 22 10.06 -0.21 -11.64
C LEU A 22 8.80 0.67 -11.70
N PRO A 23 8.48 1.24 -12.87
CA PRO A 23 7.30 2.10 -12.99
C PRO A 23 6.00 1.32 -12.76
N VAL A 24 4.98 2.03 -12.28
CA VAL A 24 3.61 1.50 -12.24
C VAL A 24 3.19 1.21 -13.69
N PRO A 25 2.82 -0.04 -14.05
CA PRO A 25 2.57 -0.39 -15.44
C PRO A 25 1.45 0.45 -16.08
N ASP A 26 1.62 0.80 -17.35
CA ASP A 26 0.60 1.51 -18.14
C ASP A 26 -0.53 0.61 -18.64
N GLN A 27 -1.55 1.21 -19.25
CA GLN A 27 -2.61 0.41 -19.86
C GLN A 27 -2.05 -0.33 -21.08
N PHE A 28 -2.14 -1.66 -21.06
CA PHE A 28 -1.73 -2.50 -22.19
C PHE A 28 -2.94 -2.95 -22.99
N ASN A 29 -2.79 -3.00 -24.30
CA ASN A 29 -3.82 -3.52 -25.19
C ASN A 29 -3.46 -4.95 -25.57
N CYS A 30 -4.14 -5.93 -24.98
CA CYS A 30 -4.04 -7.31 -25.43
C CYS A 30 -5.07 -7.59 -26.52
N ARG A 31 -4.62 -8.10 -27.67
CA ARG A 31 -5.55 -8.55 -28.72
C ARG A 31 -6.42 -9.70 -28.17
N GLY A 32 -7.73 -9.51 -28.15
CA GLY A 32 -8.73 -10.56 -27.89
C GLY A 32 -8.98 -10.93 -26.43
N PHE A 33 -8.18 -10.48 -25.46
CA PHE A 33 -8.36 -10.79 -24.04
C PHE A 33 -8.91 -9.57 -23.27
N LYS A 34 -10.18 -9.65 -22.84
CA LYS A 34 -10.86 -8.59 -22.08
C LYS A 34 -10.88 -8.80 -20.56
N THR A 35 -10.36 -9.92 -20.05
CA THR A 35 -10.39 -10.21 -18.62
C THR A 35 -9.32 -9.42 -17.88
N LEU A 36 -9.76 -8.54 -16.97
CA LEU A 36 -8.89 -7.75 -16.10
C LEU A 36 -8.66 -8.49 -14.77
N ARG A 37 -7.45 -8.36 -14.23
CA ARG A 37 -7.11 -8.80 -12.88
C ARG A 37 -6.64 -7.61 -12.04
N LYS A 38 -7.09 -7.57 -10.79
CA LYS A 38 -6.62 -6.60 -9.80
C LYS A 38 -5.25 -7.01 -9.28
N ARG A 39 -4.33 -6.07 -9.25
CA ARG A 39 -2.99 -6.19 -8.66
C ARG A 39 -2.62 -4.90 -7.96
N TYR A 40 -1.56 -4.96 -7.15
CA TYR A 40 -1.01 -3.79 -6.48
C TYR A 40 0.35 -3.47 -7.06
N SER A 41 0.64 -2.20 -7.27
CA SER A 41 1.91 -1.74 -7.84
C SER A 41 2.45 -0.62 -6.97
N TYR A 42 3.72 -0.67 -6.60
CA TYR A 42 4.35 0.35 -5.79
C TYR A 42 4.66 1.58 -6.63
N HIS A 43 4.19 2.74 -6.19
CA HIS A 43 4.45 4.03 -6.80
C HIS A 43 5.53 4.75 -5.99
N LYS A 44 6.78 4.68 -6.46
CA LYS A 44 7.97 5.13 -5.74
C LYS A 44 7.88 6.59 -5.26
N GLU A 45 7.47 7.50 -6.14
CA GLU A 45 7.41 8.94 -5.81
C GLU A 45 6.45 9.28 -4.67
N THR A 46 5.38 8.49 -4.51
CA THR A 46 4.40 8.73 -3.42
C THR A 46 4.63 7.80 -2.23
N GLY A 47 5.49 6.80 -2.37
CA GLY A 47 5.70 5.75 -1.37
C GLY A 47 4.47 4.85 -1.15
N LYS A 48 3.51 4.83 -2.10
CA LYS A 48 2.22 4.15 -1.95
C LYS A 48 2.10 2.96 -2.88
N CYS A 49 1.52 1.87 -2.39
CA CYS A 49 1.05 0.78 -3.22
C CYS A 49 -0.33 1.10 -3.77
N VAL A 50 -0.48 1.19 -5.08
CA VAL A 50 -1.75 1.50 -5.75
C VAL A 50 -2.42 0.28 -6.37
N LEU A 51 -3.75 0.26 -6.35
CA LEU A 51 -4.53 -0.72 -7.09
C LEU A 51 -4.45 -0.42 -8.59
N VAL A 52 -4.06 -1.43 -9.36
CA VAL A 52 -4.06 -1.43 -10.83
C VAL A 52 -4.95 -2.56 -11.36
N GLU A 53 -5.64 -2.29 -12.45
CA GLU A 53 -6.33 -3.30 -13.24
C GLU A 53 -5.53 -3.56 -14.50
N ILE A 54 -5.05 -4.79 -14.65
CA ILE A 54 -4.21 -5.18 -15.79
C ILE A 54 -4.89 -6.31 -16.57
N PRO A 55 -4.71 -6.37 -17.90
CA PRO A 55 -5.15 -7.52 -18.68
C PRO A 55 -4.52 -8.82 -18.17
N SER A 56 -5.25 -9.93 -18.21
CA SER A 56 -4.78 -11.23 -17.70
C SER A 56 -3.56 -11.78 -18.47
N CYS A 57 -3.47 -11.44 -19.75
CA CYS A 57 -2.34 -11.67 -20.66
C CYS A 57 -1.09 -10.83 -20.34
N PHE A 58 -1.18 -9.80 -19.51
CA PHE A 58 -0.03 -8.98 -19.19
C PHE A 58 0.87 -9.69 -18.19
N SER A 59 2.07 -10.11 -18.64
CA SER A 59 3.04 -10.82 -17.80
C SER A 59 3.66 -9.96 -16.69
N GLY A 60 3.61 -8.62 -16.80
CA GLY A 60 4.15 -7.73 -15.77
C GLY A 60 5.60 -7.34 -15.98
N ASN A 61 6.02 -6.19 -15.45
CA ASN A 61 7.43 -5.81 -15.31
C ASN A 61 8.07 -6.36 -14.02
N GLY A 62 7.26 -6.87 -13.07
CA GLY A 62 7.69 -7.34 -11.76
C GLY A 62 7.12 -6.52 -10.60
N ASN A 63 6.73 -5.27 -10.83
CA ASN A 63 6.05 -4.38 -9.87
C ASN A 63 4.54 -4.67 -9.82
N LEU A 64 4.18 -5.91 -9.53
CA LEU A 64 2.80 -6.39 -9.46
C LEU A 64 2.64 -7.43 -8.35
N PHE A 65 2.07 -7.00 -7.24
CA PHE A 65 1.84 -7.79 -6.05
C PHE A 65 0.39 -8.31 -6.01
N PRO A 66 0.14 -9.49 -5.42
CA PRO A 66 -1.20 -10.04 -5.29
C PRO A 66 -2.02 -9.34 -4.20
N SER A 67 -1.37 -8.72 -3.21
CA SER A 67 -2.03 -7.95 -2.15
C SER A 67 -1.30 -6.63 -1.87
N ARG A 68 -2.03 -5.63 -1.35
CA ARG A 68 -1.43 -4.36 -0.94
C ARG A 68 -0.47 -4.54 0.22
N LYS A 69 -0.82 -5.43 1.15
CA LYS A 69 0.02 -5.81 2.28
C LYS A 69 1.39 -6.31 1.81
N GLU A 70 1.45 -7.24 0.86
CA GLU A 70 2.73 -7.74 0.32
C GLU A 70 3.53 -6.64 -0.39
N CYS A 71 2.86 -5.78 -1.15
CA CYS A 71 3.49 -4.64 -1.78
C CYS A 71 4.15 -3.70 -0.74
N LEU A 72 3.41 -3.33 0.31
CA LEU A 72 3.92 -2.46 1.36
C LEU A 72 5.03 -3.15 2.17
N GLN A 73 4.88 -4.42 2.52
CA GLN A 73 5.90 -5.16 3.27
C GLN A 73 7.22 -5.23 2.52
N LEU A 74 7.19 -5.32 1.19
CA LEU A 74 8.41 -5.33 0.38
C LEU A 74 8.97 -3.92 0.12
N CYS A 75 8.11 -2.99 -0.28
CA CYS A 75 8.54 -1.70 -0.83
C CYS A 75 8.46 -0.51 0.14
N ASN A 76 7.69 -0.63 1.23
CA ASN A 76 7.55 0.42 2.25
C ASN A 76 7.18 -0.19 3.61
N ALA A 77 8.07 -1.02 4.17
CA ALA A 77 7.83 -1.76 5.41
C ALA A 77 7.55 -0.83 6.62
N GLY A 78 7.98 0.43 6.55
CA GLY A 78 7.72 1.46 7.56
C GLY A 78 6.37 2.16 7.45
N SER A 79 5.54 1.82 6.45
CA SER A 79 4.25 2.45 6.21
C SER A 79 3.33 2.37 7.44
N ASP A 80 2.70 3.49 7.79
CA ASP A 80 1.68 3.53 8.85
C ASP A 80 0.53 2.57 8.58
N CYS A 81 0.19 2.31 7.32
CA CYS A 81 -0.85 1.35 6.93
C CYS A 81 -0.51 -0.10 7.36
N LEU A 82 0.77 -0.41 7.60
CA LEU A 82 1.19 -1.72 8.14
C LEU A 82 1.14 -1.78 9.68
N LYS A 83 1.05 -0.64 10.35
CA LYS A 83 0.98 -0.58 11.81
C LYS A 83 -0.40 -1.03 12.31
N PRO A 84 -0.48 -1.60 13.52
CA PRO A 84 -1.76 -1.73 14.20
C PRO A 84 -2.36 -0.34 14.45
N GLY A 85 -3.67 -0.29 14.73
CA GLY A 85 -4.27 0.94 15.23
C GLY A 85 -3.79 1.24 16.65
N ASP A 86 -3.71 2.53 16.99
CA ASP A 86 -3.42 2.97 18.36
C ASP A 86 -4.68 2.84 19.24
N GLY A 87 -4.64 1.90 20.18
CA GLY A 87 -5.73 1.64 21.11
C GLY A 87 -5.96 2.72 22.16
N SER A 88 -5.04 3.68 22.30
CA SER A 88 -5.19 4.83 23.20
C SER A 88 -6.09 5.94 22.63
N ILE A 89 -6.42 5.88 21.33
CA ILE A 89 -7.28 6.87 20.68
C ILE A 89 -8.72 6.68 21.13
N THR A 90 -9.22 7.65 21.89
CA THR A 90 -10.61 7.69 22.44
C THR A 90 -11.56 8.58 21.63
N VAL A 91 -11.22 8.91 20.39
CA VAL A 91 -12.08 9.68 19.48
C VAL A 91 -12.36 8.86 18.23
N PHE A 92 -13.48 9.13 17.54
CA PHE A 92 -13.78 8.38 16.33
C PHE A 92 -12.76 8.71 15.24
N HIS A 93 -12.42 7.70 14.45
CA HIS A 93 -11.42 7.78 13.38
C HIS A 93 -11.64 6.65 12.36
N TYR A 94 -10.94 6.71 11.24
CA TYR A 94 -10.81 5.62 10.29
C TYR A 94 -9.46 4.92 10.48
N ARG A 95 -9.43 3.61 10.26
CA ARG A 95 -8.21 2.80 10.33
C ARG A 95 -8.13 1.88 9.12
N TYR A 96 -6.96 1.78 8.51
CA TYR A 96 -6.76 0.82 7.44
C TYR A 96 -6.63 -0.61 7.98
N ASN A 97 -7.40 -1.52 7.38
CA ASN A 97 -7.44 -2.94 7.67
C ASN A 97 -6.71 -3.72 6.57
N GLN A 98 -5.50 -4.17 6.90
CA GLN A 98 -4.62 -4.91 6.00
C GLN A 98 -5.18 -6.26 5.53
N LYS A 99 -6.13 -6.86 6.28
CA LYS A 99 -6.71 -8.15 5.93
C LYS A 99 -7.75 -8.00 4.82
N ASN A 100 -8.54 -6.93 4.90
CA ASN A 100 -9.66 -6.69 4.01
C ASN A 100 -9.35 -5.68 2.90
N ASP A 101 -8.23 -4.98 2.98
CA ASP A 101 -7.88 -3.82 2.15
C ASP A 101 -8.93 -2.70 2.22
N THR A 102 -9.44 -2.41 3.42
CA THR A 102 -10.51 -1.43 3.67
C THR A 102 -10.11 -0.38 4.69
N CYS A 103 -10.75 0.80 4.62
CA CYS A 103 -10.70 1.81 5.67
C CYS A 103 -11.92 1.67 6.57
N ASP A 104 -11.72 1.06 7.73
CA ASP A 104 -12.78 0.73 8.68
C ASP A 104 -13.04 1.93 9.62
N PHE A 105 -14.30 2.23 9.88
CA PHE A 105 -14.69 3.28 10.83
C PHE A 105 -14.64 2.74 12.26
N ILE A 106 -13.92 3.43 13.15
CA ILE A 106 -13.67 3.02 14.53
C ILE A 106 -14.40 3.96 15.49
N ILE A 107 -15.26 3.39 16.35
CA ILE A 107 -15.97 4.10 17.42
C ILE A 107 -15.46 3.57 18.77
N PRO A 108 -14.66 4.36 19.51
CA PRO A 108 -14.22 3.98 20.85
C PRO A 108 -15.37 3.97 21.86
N THR A 109 -15.17 3.26 22.97
CA THR A 109 -16.17 3.12 24.05
C THR A 109 -16.47 4.43 24.77
N VAL A 110 -15.45 5.30 24.92
CA VAL A 110 -15.58 6.64 25.49
C VAL A 110 -15.40 7.62 24.34
N HIS A 111 -16.50 8.16 23.80
CA HIS A 111 -16.45 8.99 22.60
C HIS A 111 -16.55 10.49 22.93
N LYS A 112 -15.55 11.28 22.54
CA LYS A 112 -15.61 12.75 22.56
C LYS A 112 -15.06 13.33 21.27
N GLY A 113 -15.90 13.38 20.23
CA GLY A 113 -15.54 14.01 18.96
C GLY A 113 -14.69 13.12 18.06
N ARG A 114 -14.02 13.79 17.11
CA ARG A 114 -13.28 13.22 15.98
C ARG A 114 -11.78 13.39 16.18
N LEU A 115 -10.99 12.49 15.61
CA LEU A 115 -9.56 12.72 15.46
C LEU A 115 -9.31 13.92 14.55
N ASP A 116 -8.53 14.91 14.99
CA ASP A 116 -8.28 16.12 14.20
C ASP A 116 -7.22 15.93 13.12
N THR A 117 -6.18 15.13 13.41
CA THR A 117 -5.05 14.87 12.50
C THR A 117 -4.66 13.40 12.53
N ALA A 118 -4.08 12.90 11.44
CA ALA A 118 -3.70 11.49 11.38
C ALA A 118 -2.58 11.16 12.37
N ILE A 119 -2.70 10.02 13.05
CA ILE A 119 -1.71 9.49 14.00
C ILE A 119 -1.47 8.02 13.66
N GLY A 120 -0.36 7.73 12.97
CA GLY A 120 -0.08 6.37 12.50
C GLY A 120 -1.20 5.83 11.61
N ASN A 121 -1.72 4.64 11.93
CA ASN A 121 -2.86 4.03 11.23
C ASN A 121 -4.23 4.51 11.76
N ALA A 122 -4.35 5.78 12.12
CA ALA A 122 -5.61 6.39 12.52
C ALA A 122 -5.77 7.71 11.77
N PHE A 123 -6.89 7.85 11.07
CA PHE A 123 -7.16 8.94 10.15
C PHE A 123 -8.43 9.69 10.55
N PRO A 124 -8.46 11.04 10.48
CA PRO A 124 -9.64 11.85 10.76
C PRO A 124 -10.84 11.45 9.91
N ASP A 125 -10.62 11.35 8.60
CA ASP A 125 -11.65 11.11 7.61
C ASP A 125 -11.37 9.88 6.77
N ARG A 126 -12.44 9.35 6.18
CA ARG A 126 -12.37 8.21 5.25
C ARG A 126 -11.45 8.51 4.08
N SER A 127 -11.53 9.71 3.51
CA SER A 127 -10.72 10.14 2.38
C SER A 127 -9.23 10.20 2.72
N ASP A 128 -8.89 10.58 3.95
CA ASP A 128 -7.49 10.61 4.41
C ASP A 128 -6.94 9.19 4.47
N CYS A 129 -7.71 8.27 5.05
CA CYS A 129 -7.35 6.85 5.07
C CYS A 129 -7.24 6.27 3.65
N GLU A 130 -8.21 6.52 2.77
CA GLU A 130 -8.24 5.95 1.43
C GLU A 130 -7.11 6.50 0.55
N SER A 131 -6.82 7.79 0.65
CA SER A 131 -5.72 8.42 -0.09
C SER A 131 -4.34 7.99 0.42
N ALA A 132 -4.20 7.72 1.71
CA ALA A 132 -2.97 7.22 2.31
C ALA A 132 -2.75 5.73 2.06
N CYS A 133 -3.76 4.90 2.33
CA CYS A 133 -3.62 3.45 2.45
C CYS A 133 -4.32 2.63 1.39
N THR A 134 -5.37 3.12 0.72
CA THR A 134 -6.04 2.37 -0.37
C THR A 134 -6.08 3.11 -1.72
N PRO A 135 -5.00 3.79 -2.16
CA PRO A 135 -5.04 4.53 -3.40
C PRO A 135 -5.19 3.60 -4.61
N THR A 136 -5.76 4.15 -5.68
CA THR A 136 -5.86 3.52 -7.00
C THR A 136 -4.98 4.26 -8.00
N LYS A 137 -4.66 3.65 -9.14
CA LYS A 137 -3.96 4.39 -10.21
C LYS A 137 -4.74 5.64 -10.65
N ALA A 138 -6.06 5.56 -10.69
CA ALA A 138 -6.93 6.68 -11.05
C ALA A 138 -6.90 7.84 -10.03
N SER A 139 -6.71 7.56 -8.73
CA SER A 139 -6.60 8.61 -7.72
C SER A 139 -5.26 9.35 -7.77
N LEU A 140 -4.20 8.72 -8.30
CA LEU A 140 -2.90 9.39 -8.50
C LEU A 140 -2.89 10.33 -9.71
N ALA A 141 -3.66 10.04 -10.75
CA ALA A 141 -3.71 10.86 -11.98
C ALA A 141 -4.51 12.17 -11.84
N ARG A 142 -5.01 12.49 -10.63
CA ARG A 142 -5.83 13.68 -10.33
C ARG A 142 -5.08 14.75 -9.54
N VAL A 143 -3.79 14.55 -9.27
CA VAL A 143 -2.88 15.48 -8.61
C VAL A 143 -1.94 16.04 -9.67
#